data_AF-A0AAQ3L6E0-F1
#
_entry.id   AF-A0AAQ3L6E0-F1
#
_cell.length_a   1.000
_cell.length_b   1.000
_cell.length_c   1.000
_cell.angle_alpha   90.00
_cell.angle_beta   90.00
_cell.angle_gamma   90.00
#
_symmetry.space_group_name_H-M   'P 1'
#
loop_
_entity.id
_entity.type
_entity.pdbx_description
1 polymer ?
#
loop_
_entity_poly.entity_id
_entity_poly.type
_entity_poly.pdbx_seq_one_letter_code
_entity_poly.pdbx_strand_id
1 'polypeptide(L)'
;MKSKERLPGTDDHGSSKDRVAWQATREAETISDTEHLKKIELLLKKKISKKDLRSLIFIISWIIHNTGNAHAKEVYLSIPWEDADDYTMMNLIDGAIRADLIEYIDRVRQMIKKTESGSDHYSSAIEYFGKIGKLDALHDIGSELDADCSGHFEPFICCTELARIGSTDAIPYLERAIERHQKGRKQWQKQTIAWSTRAIERIQNNEDPATPWWN
;
A
#
# COMPACT_ATOMS: atom_id res chain seq x y z
N MET A 1 -17.26 -10.44 -49.63
CA MET A 1 -16.29 -10.38 -48.51
C MET A 1 -15.57 -9.04 -48.57
N LYS A 2 -15.86 -8.13 -47.64
CA LYS A 2 -15.03 -6.96 -47.35
C LYS A 2 -14.66 -7.06 -45.87
N SER A 3 -13.38 -7.22 -45.59
CA SER A 3 -12.82 -7.16 -44.24
C SER A 3 -13.02 -5.75 -43.71
N LYS A 4 -13.76 -5.61 -42.61
CA LYS A 4 -13.71 -4.39 -41.79
C LYS A 4 -12.42 -4.45 -40.99
N GLU A 5 -11.46 -3.62 -41.39
CA GLU A 5 -10.33 -3.24 -40.54
C GLU A 5 -10.89 -2.64 -39.25
N ARG A 6 -10.50 -3.18 -38.10
CA ARG A 6 -10.74 -2.56 -36.79
C ARG A 6 -9.69 -1.49 -36.59
N LEU A 7 -10.12 -0.24 -36.47
CA LEU A 7 -9.28 0.84 -35.96
C LEU A 7 -8.94 0.57 -34.49
N PRO A 8 -7.70 0.87 -34.04
CA PRO A 8 -7.33 0.78 -32.64
C PRO A 8 -7.89 1.99 -31.90
N GLY A 9 -8.64 1.78 -30.81
CA GLY A 9 -9.04 2.88 -29.92
C GLY A 9 -10.50 2.93 -29.48
N THR A 10 -11.19 1.81 -29.35
CA THR A 10 -12.44 1.79 -28.56
C THR A 10 -12.22 0.95 -27.32
N ASP A 11 -11.48 1.53 -26.37
CA ASP A 11 -11.59 1.09 -24.99
C ASP A 11 -12.90 1.63 -24.44
N ASP A 12 -13.70 0.69 -23.96
CA ASP A 12 -15.00 0.84 -23.33
C ASP A 12 -14.81 1.52 -21.96
N HIS A 13 -14.63 2.85 -21.98
CA HIS A 13 -14.40 3.63 -20.76
C HIS A 13 -15.68 4.34 -20.33
N GLY A 14 -16.01 4.20 -19.05
CA GLY A 14 -17.25 4.59 -18.38
C GLY A 14 -17.67 6.06 -18.50
N SER A 15 -18.56 6.47 -17.61
CA SER A 15 -19.29 7.74 -17.72
C SER A 15 -18.36 8.96 -17.85
N SER A 16 -18.85 10.06 -18.43
CA SER A 16 -18.09 11.32 -18.59
C SER A 16 -17.42 11.78 -17.28
N LYS A 17 -18.03 11.50 -16.12
CA LYS A 17 -17.46 11.80 -14.80
C LYS A 17 -16.23 10.94 -14.46
N ASP A 18 -16.23 9.68 -14.86
CA ASP A 18 -15.10 8.75 -14.63
C ASP A 18 -13.89 9.16 -15.45
N ARG A 19 -14.13 9.65 -16.68
CA ARG A 19 -13.07 10.19 -17.54
C ARG A 19 -12.43 11.46 -16.97
N VAL A 20 -13.24 12.37 -16.41
CA VAL A 20 -12.73 13.58 -15.75
C VAL A 20 -11.95 13.24 -14.48
N ALA A 21 -12.44 12.30 -13.67
CA ALA A 21 -11.74 11.85 -12.47
C ALA A 21 -10.40 11.18 -12.80
N TRP A 22 -10.36 10.35 -13.85
CA TRP A 22 -9.14 9.72 -14.33
C TRP A 22 -8.13 10.75 -14.83
N GLN A 23 -8.57 11.72 -15.63
CA GLN A 23 -7.69 12.75 -16.16
C GLN A 23 -7.13 13.65 -15.05
N ALA A 24 -7.96 14.06 -14.09
CA ALA A 24 -7.50 14.80 -12.91
C ALA A 24 -6.49 14.01 -12.07
N THR A 25 -6.66 12.68 -12.00
CA THR A 25 -5.69 11.80 -11.34
C THR A 25 -4.36 11.86 -12.08
N ARG A 26 -4.33 11.67 -13.40
CA ARG A 26 -3.10 11.73 -14.21
C ARG A 26 -2.40 13.08 -14.15
N GLU A 27 -3.16 14.17 -14.16
CA GLU A 27 -2.60 15.52 -14.00
C GLU A 27 -1.92 15.65 -12.64
N ALA A 28 -2.54 15.14 -11.57
CA ALA A 28 -1.97 15.15 -10.23
C ALA A 28 -0.65 14.38 -10.12
N GLU A 29 -0.49 13.28 -10.86
CA GLU A 29 0.75 12.48 -10.89
C GLU A 29 1.95 13.30 -11.39
N THR A 30 1.70 14.37 -12.15
CA THR A 30 2.75 15.23 -12.71
C THR A 30 2.98 16.52 -11.90
N ILE A 31 2.21 16.73 -10.83
CA ILE A 31 2.35 17.92 -9.98
C ILE A 31 3.71 17.89 -9.30
N SER A 32 4.54 18.87 -9.63
CA SER A 32 5.83 19.18 -9.00
C SER A 32 5.87 20.61 -8.47
N ASP A 33 4.80 21.38 -8.68
CA ASP A 33 4.72 22.76 -8.23
C ASP A 33 4.49 22.84 -6.71
N THR A 34 5.36 23.58 -6.04
CA THR A 34 5.37 23.77 -4.60
C THR A 34 4.75 25.11 -4.18
N GLU A 35 4.43 26.01 -5.11
CA GLU A 35 3.83 27.33 -4.84
C GLU A 35 2.48 27.20 -4.11
N HIS A 36 1.78 26.09 -4.34
CA HIS A 36 0.48 25.79 -3.75
C HIS A 36 0.55 25.25 -2.30
N LEU A 37 1.72 24.88 -1.78
CA LEU A 37 1.86 24.28 -0.45
C LEU A 37 1.30 25.20 0.66
N LYS A 38 1.60 26.51 0.61
CA LYS A 38 1.06 27.48 1.60
C LYS A 38 -0.47 27.51 1.59
N LYS A 39 -1.09 27.40 0.41
CA LYS A 39 -2.55 27.37 0.28
C LYS A 39 -3.12 26.05 0.82
N ILE A 40 -2.44 24.93 0.56
CA ILE A 40 -2.80 23.61 1.09
C ILE A 40 -2.75 23.62 2.63
N GLU A 41 -1.69 24.14 3.23
CA GLU A 41 -1.60 24.28 4.69
C GLU A 41 -2.75 25.11 5.28
N LEU A 42 -3.07 26.24 4.66
CA LEU A 42 -4.18 27.09 5.07
C LEU A 42 -5.53 26.38 4.97
N LEU A 43 -5.68 25.44 4.03
CA LEU A 43 -6.87 24.59 3.93
C LEU A 43 -6.88 23.50 5.00
N LEU A 44 -5.75 22.85 5.27
CA LEU A 44 -5.63 21.83 6.32
C LEU A 44 -5.93 22.37 7.72
N LYS A 45 -5.62 23.65 7.98
CA LYS A 45 -5.97 24.34 9.23
C LYS A 45 -7.46 24.69 9.36
N LYS A 46 -8.24 24.57 8.28
CA LYS A 46 -9.68 24.80 8.28
C LYS A 46 -10.44 23.49 8.46
N LYS A 47 -11.69 23.58 8.89
CA LYS A 47 -12.61 22.44 8.87
C LYS A 47 -13.03 22.15 7.42
N ILE A 48 -12.29 21.28 6.75
CA ILE A 48 -12.57 20.81 5.39
C ILE A 48 -13.34 19.50 5.40
N SER A 49 -13.94 19.13 4.27
CA SER A 49 -14.60 17.83 4.15
C SER A 49 -13.58 16.69 4.12
N LYS A 50 -13.99 15.49 4.53
CA LYS A 50 -13.16 14.27 4.43
C LYS A 50 -12.74 13.95 2.99
N LYS A 51 -13.59 14.30 2.01
CA LYS A 51 -13.27 14.16 0.60
C LYS A 51 -12.13 15.11 0.20
N ASP A 52 -12.24 16.38 0.58
CA ASP A 52 -11.19 17.37 0.28
C ASP A 52 -9.88 17.02 0.98
N LEU A 53 -9.94 16.56 2.23
CA LEU A 53 -8.76 16.09 2.95
C LEU A 53 -8.03 14.97 2.18
N ARG A 54 -8.76 13.94 1.72
CA ARG A 54 -8.18 12.86 0.90
C ARG A 54 -7.56 13.38 -0.40
N SER A 55 -8.20 14.34 -1.08
CA SER A 55 -7.63 14.98 -2.26
C SER A 55 -6.35 15.76 -1.94
N LEU A 56 -6.29 16.47 -0.81
CA LEU A 56 -5.07 17.16 -0.38
C LEU A 56 -3.95 16.17 -0.04
N ILE A 57 -4.24 15.08 0.69
CA ILE A 57 -3.28 14.00 0.96
C ILE A 57 -2.68 13.47 -0.34
N PHE A 58 -3.54 13.17 -1.31
CA PHE A 58 -3.14 12.68 -2.63
C PHE A 58 -2.20 13.67 -3.34
N ILE A 59 -2.58 14.96 -3.41
CA ILE A 59 -1.75 16.00 -4.06
C ILE A 59 -0.41 16.17 -3.35
N ILE A 60 -0.39 16.29 -2.02
CA ILE A 60 0.86 16.49 -1.25
C ILE A 60 1.81 15.31 -1.45
N SER A 61 1.30 14.07 -1.44
CA SER A 61 2.14 12.89 -1.64
C SER A 61 2.80 12.85 -3.03
N TRP A 62 2.13 13.32 -4.08
CA TRP A 62 2.73 13.46 -5.42
C TRP A 62 3.76 14.58 -5.48
N ILE A 63 3.50 15.72 -4.81
CA ILE A 63 4.51 16.78 -4.68
C ILE A 63 5.77 16.21 -4.03
N ILE A 64 5.64 15.47 -2.93
CA ILE A 64 6.79 14.86 -2.26
C ILE A 64 7.50 13.86 -3.19
N HIS A 65 6.74 12.95 -3.81
CA HIS A 65 7.31 11.95 -4.72
C HIS A 65 8.11 12.59 -5.86
N ASN A 66 7.54 13.61 -6.51
CA ASN A 66 8.11 14.23 -7.70
C ASN A 66 9.27 15.20 -7.39
N THR A 67 9.35 15.73 -6.17
CA THR A 67 10.28 16.83 -5.86
C THR A 67 11.21 16.58 -4.66
N GLY A 68 10.88 15.61 -3.81
CA GLY A 68 11.55 15.41 -2.52
C GLY A 68 11.40 16.59 -1.54
N ASN A 69 10.48 17.53 -1.78
CA ASN A 69 10.38 18.78 -1.04
C ASN A 69 10.16 18.55 0.47
N ALA A 70 11.13 18.98 1.28
CA ALA A 70 11.11 18.78 2.74
C ALA A 70 9.92 19.46 3.43
N HIS A 71 9.53 20.65 2.98
CA HIS A 71 8.37 21.35 3.53
C HIS A 71 7.07 20.59 3.22
N ALA A 72 6.90 20.04 2.02
CA ALA A 72 5.76 19.18 1.70
C ALA A 72 5.70 17.94 2.61
N LYS A 73 6.87 17.35 2.94
CA LYS A 73 6.96 16.25 3.93
C LYS A 73 6.47 16.70 5.31
N GLU A 74 6.93 17.84 5.81
CA GLU A 74 6.47 18.40 7.09
C GLU A 74 4.95 18.63 7.10
N VAL A 75 4.41 19.19 6.02
CA VAL A 75 2.96 19.38 5.86
C VAL A 75 2.23 18.05 5.92
N TYR A 76 2.71 17.02 5.21
CA TYR A 76 2.11 15.69 5.21
C TYR A 76 2.11 15.06 6.60
N LEU A 77 3.25 15.11 7.29
CA LEU A 77 3.42 14.58 8.65
C LEU A 77 2.54 15.32 9.67
N SER A 78 2.19 16.58 9.42
CA SER A 78 1.32 17.39 10.28
C SER A 78 -0.17 17.07 10.17
N ILE A 79 -0.61 16.35 9.13
CA ILE A 79 -2.01 15.98 8.96
C ILE A 79 -2.41 15.11 10.16
N PRO A 80 -3.56 15.34 10.84
CA PRO A 80 -4.00 14.49 11.95
C PRO A 80 -4.55 13.15 11.44
N TRP A 81 -4.47 12.10 12.27
CA TRP A 81 -4.96 10.75 11.92
C TRP A 81 -5.81 10.10 13.01
N GLU A 82 -5.78 10.62 14.22
CA GLU A 82 -6.39 10.01 15.39
C GLU A 82 -7.90 9.82 15.23
N ASP A 83 -8.54 10.70 14.46
CA ASP A 83 -9.97 10.68 14.12
C ASP A 83 -10.22 10.40 12.62
N ALA A 84 -9.22 9.91 11.89
CA ALA A 84 -9.38 9.56 10.48
C ALA A 84 -10.33 8.37 10.34
N ASP A 85 -11.17 8.37 9.31
CA ASP A 85 -11.89 7.16 8.92
C ASP A 85 -10.99 6.23 8.11
N ASP A 86 -11.43 4.99 7.91
CA ASP A 86 -10.68 3.94 7.19
C ASP A 86 -10.15 4.42 5.83
N TYR A 87 -10.98 5.10 5.04
CA TYR A 87 -10.57 5.61 3.75
C TYR A 87 -9.51 6.71 3.85
N THR A 88 -9.61 7.59 4.85
CA THR A 88 -8.61 8.63 5.09
C THR A 88 -7.30 8.00 5.56
N MET A 89 -7.36 6.99 6.43
CA MET A 89 -6.20 6.21 6.85
C MET A 89 -5.52 5.52 5.66
N MET A 90 -6.27 4.84 4.78
CA MET A 90 -5.73 4.25 3.55
C MET A 90 -4.99 5.29 2.71
N ASN A 91 -5.59 6.47 2.48
CA ASN A 91 -4.97 7.53 1.67
C ASN A 91 -3.69 8.08 2.34
N LEU A 92 -3.65 8.15 3.67
CA LEU A 92 -2.45 8.52 4.42
C LEU A 92 -1.34 7.47 4.30
N ILE A 93 -1.69 6.19 4.29
CA ILE A 93 -0.71 5.13 4.15
C ILE A 93 -0.21 5.05 2.71
N ASP A 94 -1.12 5.01 1.73
CA ASP A 94 -0.79 4.98 0.30
C ASP A 94 0.02 6.21 -0.14
N GLY A 95 -0.30 7.38 0.42
CA GLY A 95 0.47 8.59 0.18
C GLY A 95 1.87 8.53 0.81
N ALA A 96 2.01 7.96 2.01
CA ALA A 96 3.31 7.73 2.63
C ALA A 96 4.16 6.73 1.85
N ILE A 97 3.56 5.65 1.33
CA ILE A 97 4.20 4.71 0.40
C ILE A 97 4.70 5.44 -0.84
N ARG A 98 3.82 6.19 -1.50
CA ARG A 98 4.14 6.91 -2.74
C ARG A 98 5.30 7.90 -2.53
N ALA A 99 5.29 8.60 -1.41
CA ALA A 99 6.26 9.61 -1.05
C ALA A 99 7.54 9.06 -0.39
N ASP A 100 7.66 7.72 -0.24
CA ASP A 100 8.76 7.03 0.43
C ASP A 100 9.06 7.61 1.84
N LEU A 101 8.01 7.83 2.63
CA LEU A 101 8.11 8.45 3.95
C LEU A 101 8.39 7.40 5.02
N ILE A 102 9.65 7.03 5.17
CA ILE A 102 10.12 6.08 6.20
C ILE A 102 9.80 6.57 7.62
N GLU A 103 9.81 7.88 7.86
CA GLU A 103 9.49 8.47 9.16
C GLU A 103 8.03 8.26 9.60
N TYR A 104 7.17 7.78 8.68
CA TYR A 104 5.77 7.47 8.99
C TYR A 104 5.58 6.12 9.71
N ILE A 105 6.64 5.31 9.86
CA ILE A 105 6.54 3.92 10.34
C ILE A 105 5.90 3.77 11.72
N ASP A 106 6.30 4.59 12.68
CA ASP A 106 5.75 4.53 14.05
C ASP A 106 4.29 4.93 14.08
N ARG A 107 3.87 5.78 13.15
CA ARG A 107 2.49 6.20 13.01
C ARG A 107 1.63 5.10 12.38
N VAL A 108 2.14 4.42 11.36
CA VAL A 108 1.49 3.22 10.78
C VAL A 108 1.35 2.13 11.84
N ARG A 109 2.39 1.86 12.64
CA ARG A 109 2.32 0.92 13.78
C ARG A 109 1.22 1.29 14.78
N GLN A 110 1.08 2.58 15.10
CA GLN A 110 0.03 3.04 16.01
C GLN A 110 -1.37 2.96 15.40
N MET A 111 -1.51 3.18 14.09
CA MET A 111 -2.77 2.98 13.36
C MET A 111 -3.20 1.51 13.47
N ILE A 112 -2.32 0.57 13.09
CA ILE A 112 -2.59 -0.87 13.15
C ILE A 112 -3.04 -1.33 14.54
N LYS A 113 -2.39 -0.86 15.61
CA LYS A 113 -2.74 -1.23 16.99
C LYS A 113 -4.17 -0.83 17.40
N LYS A 114 -4.74 0.17 16.75
CA LYS A 114 -6.09 0.69 17.05
C LYS A 114 -7.17 0.11 16.14
N THR A 115 -6.77 -0.70 15.16
CA THR A 115 -7.66 -1.18 14.09
C THR A 115 -7.90 -2.68 14.26
N GLU A 116 -9.12 -3.11 13.96
CA GLU A 116 -9.43 -4.54 13.90
C GLU A 116 -8.69 -5.17 12.71
N SER A 117 -8.10 -6.36 12.91
CA SER A 117 -7.47 -7.11 11.82
C SER A 117 -8.50 -7.41 10.72
N GLY A 118 -8.07 -7.29 9.46
CA GLY A 118 -8.91 -7.55 8.27
C GLY A 118 -9.60 -6.32 7.66
N SER A 119 -9.30 -5.10 8.12
CA SER A 119 -9.74 -3.86 7.46
C SER A 119 -8.87 -3.52 6.24
N ASP A 120 -9.41 -2.79 5.26
CA ASP A 120 -8.67 -2.44 4.03
C ASP A 120 -7.39 -1.60 4.30
N HIS A 121 -7.41 -0.73 5.33
CA HIS A 121 -6.23 0.05 5.72
C HIS A 121 -5.16 -0.81 6.39
N TYR A 122 -5.51 -1.97 6.94
CA TYR A 122 -4.56 -2.93 7.47
C TYR A 122 -3.65 -3.46 6.36
N SER A 123 -4.23 -3.82 5.22
CA SER A 123 -3.49 -4.27 4.03
C SER A 123 -2.53 -3.19 3.53
N SER A 124 -2.99 -1.94 3.40
CA SER A 124 -2.12 -0.81 3.06
C SER A 124 -0.96 -0.65 4.06
N ALA A 125 -1.20 -0.91 5.35
CA ALA A 125 -0.19 -0.79 6.38
C ALA A 125 0.91 -1.88 6.26
N ILE A 126 0.53 -3.12 5.96
CA ILE A 126 1.47 -4.20 5.68
C ILE A 126 2.25 -3.93 4.38
N GLU A 127 1.59 -3.45 3.32
CA GLU A 127 2.27 -3.00 2.10
C GLU A 127 3.28 -1.89 2.37
N TYR A 128 2.93 -0.94 3.24
CA TYR A 128 3.83 0.13 3.65
C TYR A 128 5.09 -0.44 4.29
N PHE A 129 4.95 -1.35 5.26
CA PHE A 129 6.07 -2.00 5.92
C PHE A 129 6.99 -2.76 4.96
N GLY A 130 6.43 -3.49 3.99
CA GLY A 130 7.24 -4.18 3.00
C GLY A 130 7.94 -3.24 2.02
N LYS A 131 7.27 -2.16 1.58
CA LYS A 131 7.84 -1.20 0.64
C LYS A 131 8.94 -0.32 1.22
N ILE A 132 8.85 0.07 2.49
CA ILE A 132 9.97 0.76 3.15
C ILE A 132 11.19 -0.15 3.33
N GLY A 133 11.01 -1.48 3.19
CA GLY A 133 12.10 -2.45 3.16
C GLY A 133 12.92 -2.54 4.44
N LYS A 134 12.37 -2.07 5.57
CA LYS A 134 13.11 -2.05 6.82
C LYS A 134 13.01 -3.40 7.52
N LEU A 135 14.17 -3.91 7.97
CA LEU A 135 14.25 -5.17 8.71
C LEU A 135 13.45 -5.13 10.02
N ASP A 136 13.28 -3.96 10.64
CA ASP A 136 12.49 -3.82 11.85
C ASP A 136 10.99 -4.09 11.62
N ALA A 137 10.52 -3.97 10.37
CA ALA A 137 9.15 -4.25 9.99
C ALA A 137 8.89 -5.75 9.74
N LEU A 138 9.94 -6.58 9.62
CA LEU A 138 9.80 -8.04 9.47
C LEU A 138 9.00 -8.66 10.61
N HIS A 139 9.28 -8.23 11.84
CA HIS A 139 8.59 -8.74 13.02
C HIS A 139 7.10 -8.40 12.96
N ASP A 140 6.76 -7.19 12.52
CA ASP A 140 5.36 -6.73 12.44
C ASP A 140 4.59 -7.55 11.39
N ILE A 141 5.15 -7.73 10.18
CA ILE A 141 4.52 -8.51 9.10
C ILE A 141 4.47 -10.01 9.45
N GLY A 142 5.54 -10.54 10.03
CA GLY A 142 5.65 -11.96 10.40
C GLY A 142 4.71 -12.34 11.54
N SER A 143 4.54 -11.47 12.53
CA SER A 143 3.58 -11.69 13.62
C SER A 143 2.14 -11.74 13.11
N GLU A 144 1.81 -10.94 12.10
CA GLU A 144 0.49 -11.01 11.47
C GLU A 144 0.26 -12.34 10.76
N LEU A 145 1.25 -12.80 9.97
CA LEU A 145 1.19 -14.12 9.33
C LEU A 145 1.04 -15.25 10.38
N ASP A 146 1.61 -15.06 11.57
CA ASP A 146 1.51 -16.01 12.68
C ASP A 146 0.17 -16.00 13.42
N ALA A 147 -0.60 -14.91 13.38
CA ALA A 147 -1.86 -14.76 14.10
C ALA A 147 -3.02 -15.62 13.54
N ASP A 148 -2.74 -16.49 12.56
CA ASP A 148 -3.70 -17.37 11.86
C ASP A 148 -4.84 -16.53 11.29
N CYS A 149 -4.59 -15.93 10.11
CA CYS A 149 -5.40 -15.01 9.29
C CYS A 149 -6.87 -15.47 9.08
N SER A 150 -7.60 -15.65 10.17
CA SER A 150 -8.89 -16.33 10.26
C SER A 150 -10.05 -15.40 9.94
N GLY A 151 -9.77 -14.10 9.79
CA GLY A 151 -10.65 -13.11 9.21
C GLY A 151 -9.91 -12.33 8.13
N HIS A 152 -10.42 -12.40 6.89
CA HIS A 152 -10.24 -11.46 5.77
C HIS A 152 -8.85 -10.99 5.33
N PHE A 153 -7.79 -11.29 6.08
CA PHE A 153 -6.45 -10.84 5.82
C PHE A 153 -5.75 -11.86 4.91
N GLU A 154 -5.43 -11.43 3.68
CA GLU A 154 -4.88 -12.31 2.65
C GLU A 154 -3.43 -12.66 3.01
N PRO A 155 -3.11 -13.92 3.38
CA PRO A 155 -1.73 -14.34 3.67
C PRO A 155 -0.77 -14.07 2.50
N PHE A 156 -1.34 -13.93 1.30
CA PHE A 156 -0.70 -13.40 0.12
C PHE A 156 0.07 -12.09 0.37
N ILE A 157 -0.53 -11.10 1.04
CA ILE A 157 0.09 -9.78 1.25
C ILE A 157 1.30 -9.93 2.19
N CYS A 158 1.14 -10.59 3.34
CA CYS A 158 2.28 -10.84 4.24
C CYS A 158 3.41 -11.61 3.56
N CYS A 159 3.10 -12.70 2.85
CA CYS A 159 4.11 -13.46 2.11
C CYS A 159 4.80 -12.58 1.06
N THR A 160 4.02 -11.75 0.38
CA THR A 160 4.49 -10.82 -0.66
C THR A 160 5.48 -9.81 -0.10
N GLU A 161 5.11 -9.17 1.00
CA GLU A 161 5.91 -8.12 1.62
C GLU A 161 7.14 -8.68 2.34
N LEU A 162 7.05 -9.86 2.98
CA LEU A 162 8.21 -10.52 3.58
C LEU A 162 9.28 -10.88 2.54
N ALA A 163 8.88 -11.40 1.39
CA ALA A 163 9.81 -11.66 0.29
C ALA A 163 10.28 -10.38 -0.41
N ARG A 164 9.49 -9.31 -0.42
CA ARG A 164 9.95 -7.99 -0.89
C ARG A 164 11.07 -7.44 0.01
N ILE A 165 10.98 -7.62 1.32
CA ILE A 165 12.07 -7.28 2.25
C ILE A 165 13.31 -8.15 1.96
N GLY A 166 13.10 -9.42 1.58
CA GLY A 166 14.17 -10.28 1.07
C GLY A 166 15.14 -10.81 2.12
N SER A 167 14.83 -10.65 3.41
CA SER A 167 15.69 -11.14 4.50
C SER A 167 15.48 -12.62 4.78
N THR A 168 16.57 -13.36 5.00
CA THR A 168 16.51 -14.75 5.50
C THR A 168 15.82 -14.86 6.85
N ASP A 169 15.78 -13.79 7.63
CA ASP A 169 15.08 -13.75 8.92
C ASP A 169 13.55 -13.85 8.78
N ALA A 170 13.01 -13.66 7.57
CA ALA A 170 11.60 -13.89 7.27
C ALA A 170 11.24 -15.38 7.15
N ILE A 171 12.21 -16.25 6.81
CA ILE A 171 11.98 -17.67 6.51
C ILE A 171 11.28 -18.40 7.67
N PRO A 172 11.67 -18.24 8.95
CA PRO A 172 10.99 -18.92 10.04
C PRO A 172 9.49 -18.58 10.17
N TYR A 173 9.07 -17.36 9.80
CA TYR A 173 7.65 -16.99 9.80
C TYR A 173 6.89 -17.72 8.68
N LEU A 174 7.49 -17.78 7.48
CA LEU A 174 6.91 -18.46 6.31
C LEU A 174 6.83 -19.98 6.53
N GLU A 175 7.84 -20.60 7.13
CA GLU A 175 7.84 -22.03 7.47
C GLU A 175 6.75 -22.36 8.48
N ARG A 176 6.60 -21.55 9.54
CA ARG A 176 5.50 -21.73 10.51
C ARG A 176 4.12 -21.62 9.88
N ALA A 177 3.95 -20.70 8.93
CA ALA A 177 2.69 -20.58 8.18
C ALA A 177 2.40 -21.85 7.35
N ILE A 178 3.42 -22.42 6.69
CA ILE A 178 3.30 -23.69 5.97
C ILE A 178 2.90 -24.82 6.92
N GLU A 179 3.62 -24.99 8.02
CA GLU A 179 3.38 -26.06 9.01
C GLU A 179 1.95 -26.01 9.56
N ARG A 180 1.47 -24.81 9.91
CA ARG A 180 0.12 -24.59 10.43
C ARG A 180 -0.96 -25.02 9.44
N HIS A 181 -0.73 -24.78 8.15
CA HIS A 181 -1.71 -25.02 7.09
C HIS A 181 -1.53 -26.34 6.35
N GLN A 182 -0.46 -27.10 6.60
CA GLN A 182 -0.10 -28.32 5.86
C GLN A 182 -1.19 -29.39 5.84
N LYS A 183 -1.96 -29.51 6.93
CA LYS A 183 -3.07 -30.47 7.06
C LYS A 183 -4.42 -29.89 6.62
N GLY A 184 -4.42 -28.63 6.21
CA GLY A 184 -5.59 -27.88 5.79
C GLY A 184 -6.19 -28.40 4.48
N ARG A 185 -7.52 -28.40 4.40
CA ARG A 185 -8.26 -28.78 3.18
C ARG A 185 -8.92 -27.59 2.49
N LYS A 186 -9.00 -26.44 3.16
CA LYS A 186 -9.62 -25.23 2.62
C LYS A 186 -8.70 -24.59 1.57
N GLN A 187 -9.29 -23.97 0.55
CA GLN A 187 -8.54 -23.38 -0.56
C GLN A 187 -7.52 -22.34 -0.09
N TRP A 188 -7.89 -21.47 0.84
CA TRP A 188 -7.00 -20.44 1.39
C TRP A 188 -5.79 -21.03 2.13
N GLN A 189 -5.91 -22.22 2.73
CA GLN A 189 -4.78 -22.91 3.38
C GLN A 189 -3.76 -23.37 2.35
N LYS A 190 -4.24 -23.95 1.24
CA LYS A 190 -3.38 -24.35 0.12
C LYS A 190 -2.69 -23.15 -0.52
N GLN A 191 -3.42 -22.05 -0.68
CA GLN A 191 -2.86 -20.80 -1.21
C GLN A 191 -1.80 -20.23 -0.27
N THR A 192 -2.06 -20.22 1.04
CA THR A 192 -1.08 -19.75 2.05
C THR A 192 0.22 -20.55 1.99
N ILE A 193 0.13 -21.88 1.89
CA ILE A 193 1.31 -22.73 1.68
C ILE A 193 2.03 -22.33 0.39
N ALA A 194 1.32 -22.24 -0.74
CA ALA A 194 1.93 -21.91 -2.03
C ALA A 194 2.63 -20.54 -2.01
N TRP A 195 1.99 -19.51 -1.44
CA TRP A 195 2.57 -18.17 -1.31
C TRP A 195 3.77 -18.15 -0.36
N SER A 196 3.70 -18.87 0.75
CA SER A 196 4.81 -18.97 1.70
C SER A 196 6.01 -19.68 1.09
N THR A 197 5.79 -20.80 0.38
CA THR A 197 6.84 -21.52 -0.34
C THR A 197 7.48 -20.63 -1.40
N ARG A 198 6.67 -19.93 -2.21
CA ARG A 198 7.20 -19.02 -3.23
C ARG A 198 8.00 -17.87 -2.61
N ALA A 199 7.54 -17.33 -1.49
CA ALA A 199 8.27 -16.29 -0.76
C ALA A 199 9.64 -16.79 -0.29
N ILE A 200 9.72 -18.01 0.27
CA ILE A 200 10.98 -18.64 0.66
C ILE A 200 11.92 -18.80 -0.54
N GLU A 201 11.42 -19.34 -1.66
CA GLU A 201 12.22 -19.50 -2.88
C GLU A 201 12.79 -18.17 -3.37
N ARG A 202 11.98 -17.10 -3.38
CA ARG A 202 12.42 -15.76 -3.78
C ARG A 202 13.54 -15.24 -2.89
N ILE A 203 13.39 -15.38 -1.57
CA ILE A 203 14.40 -14.97 -0.59
C ILE A 203 15.70 -15.76 -0.80
N GLN A 204 15.61 -17.09 -0.94
CA GLN A 204 16.78 -17.96 -1.10
C GLN A 204 17.52 -17.73 -2.42
N ASN A 205 16.78 -17.44 -3.49
CA ASN A 205 17.35 -17.18 -4.82
C ASN A 205 17.82 -15.72 -5.00
N ASN A 206 17.63 -14.85 -3.99
CA ASN A 206 17.82 -13.41 -4.10
C ASN A 206 17.11 -12.83 -5.34
N GLU A 207 15.88 -13.26 -5.60
CA GLU A 207 15.08 -12.73 -6.70
C GLU A 207 14.81 -11.24 -6.48
N ASP A 208 14.91 -10.45 -7.55
CA ASP A 208 14.63 -9.01 -7.49
C ASP A 208 13.23 -8.78 -6.90
N PRO A 209 13.08 -8.00 -5.81
CA PRO A 209 11.79 -7.65 -5.22
C PRO A 209 10.80 -7.01 -6.20
N ALA A 210 11.28 -6.37 -7.27
CA ALA A 210 10.45 -5.82 -8.35
C ALA A 210 9.87 -6.89 -9.29
N THR A 211 10.36 -8.15 -9.22
CA THR A 211 9.85 -9.25 -10.04
C THR A 211 8.38 -9.51 -9.69
N PRO A 212 7.48 -9.57 -10.68
CA PRO A 212 6.07 -9.87 -10.43
C PRO A 212 5.84 -11.23 -9.77
N TRP A 213 4.79 -11.31 -8.96
CA TRP A 213 4.42 -12.51 -8.19
C TRP A 213 3.72 -13.60 -9.00
N TRP A 214 3.30 -13.31 -10.23
CA TRP A 214 2.47 -14.17 -11.08
C TRP A 214 3.24 -14.93 -12.16
N ASN A 215 4.57 -15.02 -12.03
CA ASN A 215 5.42 -15.81 -12.93
C ASN A 215 5.60 -17.24 -12.41
#